data_AF-A0A1Y3RIC9-F1
#
_entry.id   AF-A0A1Y3RIC9-F1
#
_cell.length_a   1.000
_cell.length_b   1.000
_cell.length_c   1.000
_cell.angle_alpha   90.00
_cell.angle_beta   90.00
_cell.angle_gamma   90.00
#
_symmetry.space_group_name_H-M   'P 1'
#
loop_
_entity.id
_entity.type
_entity.pdbx_description
1 polymer ?
#
loop_
_entity_poly.entity_id
_entity_poly.type
_entity_poly.pdbx_seq_one_letter_code
_entity_poly.pdbx_strand_id
1 'polypeptide(L)'
;MISRTWFENPDHVVYAVKDEVIPRLSRELGISDLAQRIEDFSKAPTQEGENIKGLKRTTLKLMVPNLVFREPIEMGENVWIYMGELCPAYCLYTPWEK
;
A
#
# COMPACT_ATOMS: atom_id res chain seq x y z
N MET A 1 5.31 -12.23 -11.19
CA MET A 1 5.90 -12.34 -9.85
C MET A 1 6.33 -10.95 -9.47
N ILE A 2 5.90 -10.45 -8.31
CA ILE A 2 6.31 -9.13 -7.81
C ILE A 2 7.81 -9.18 -7.47
N SER A 3 8.61 -8.28 -8.06
CA SER A 3 10.07 -8.27 -7.88
C SER A 3 10.45 -7.35 -6.73
N ARG A 4 11.24 -7.86 -5.76
CA ARG A 4 11.75 -7.07 -4.63
C ARG A 4 12.49 -5.81 -5.09
N THR A 5 13.38 -5.95 -6.08
CA THR A 5 14.19 -4.85 -6.63
C THR A 5 13.35 -3.72 -7.22
N TRP A 6 12.10 -3.99 -7.61
CA TRP A 6 11.18 -2.95 -8.06
C TRP A 6 10.74 -2.04 -6.90
N PHE A 7 10.53 -2.62 -5.71
CA PHE A 7 10.15 -1.89 -4.49
C PHE A 7 11.33 -1.17 -3.83
N GLU A 8 12.56 -1.60 -4.12
CA GLU A 8 13.76 -0.89 -3.68
C GLU A 8 14.07 0.35 -4.54
N ASN A 9 13.41 0.49 -5.70
CA ASN A 9 13.58 1.63 -6.56
C ASN A 9 12.73 2.83 -6.07
N PRO A 10 13.33 3.95 -5.63
CA PRO A 10 12.59 5.12 -5.19
C PRO A 10 11.73 5.77 -6.29
N ASP A 11 12.07 5.60 -7.58
CA ASP A 11 11.22 6.08 -8.68
C ASP A 11 9.88 5.33 -8.78
N HIS A 12 9.80 4.14 -8.18
CA HIS A 12 8.60 3.30 -8.20
C HIS A 12 7.77 3.41 -6.91
N VAL A 13 8.30 4.05 -5.88
CA VAL A 13 7.71 4.10 -4.54
C VAL A 13 7.49 5.53 -4.10
N VAL A 14 6.24 5.85 -3.78
CA VAL A 14 5.85 7.15 -3.23
C VAL A 14 5.59 6.99 -1.73
N TYR A 15 6.43 7.63 -0.92
CA TYR A 15 6.22 7.73 0.51
C TYR A 15 5.20 8.84 0.78
N ALA A 16 4.03 8.47 1.30
CA ALA A 16 2.95 9.41 1.58
C ALA A 16 2.35 9.22 2.97
N VAL A 17 1.92 10.33 3.56
CA VAL A 17 1.17 10.31 4.83
C VAL A 17 -0.16 9.62 4.59
N LYS A 18 -0.48 8.61 5.42
CA LYS A 18 -1.70 7.80 5.23
C LYS A 18 -2.95 8.67 5.12
N ASP A 19 -3.05 9.70 5.96
CA ASP A 19 -4.25 10.55 6.07
C ASP A 19 -4.48 11.41 4.81
N GLU A 20 -3.43 11.73 4.06
CA GLU A 20 -3.55 12.52 2.82
C GLU A 20 -3.82 11.65 1.60
N VAL A 21 -3.15 10.50 1.52
CA VAL A 21 -3.20 9.63 0.33
C VAL A 21 -4.45 8.75 0.30
N ILE A 22 -4.94 8.29 1.45
CA ILE A 22 -6.14 7.44 1.56
C ILE A 22 -7.39 8.14 1.00
N PRO A 23 -7.79 9.34 1.43
CA PRO A 23 -9.00 9.99 0.91
C PRO A 23 -8.85 10.33 -0.58
N ARG A 24 -7.65 10.68 -1.02
CA ARG A 24 -7.35 10.92 -2.43
C ARG A 24 -7.56 9.66 -3.27
N LEU A 25 -6.93 8.54 -2.90
CA LEU A 25 -7.08 7.26 -3.61
C LEU A 25 -8.50 6.70 -3.51
N SER A 26 -9.15 6.85 -2.35
CA SER A 26 -10.55 6.48 -2.16
C SER A 26 -11.45 7.19 -3.19
N ARG A 27 -11.25 8.50 -3.40
CA ARG A 27 -12.00 9.27 -4.39
C ARG A 27 -11.61 8.95 -5.84
N GLU A 28 -10.32 8.83 -6.14
CA GLU A 28 -9.81 8.55 -7.49
C GLU A 28 -10.23 7.15 -7.98
N LEU A 29 -10.19 6.16 -7.10
CA LEU A 29 -10.51 4.76 -7.40
C LEU A 29 -11.98 4.42 -7.13
N GLY A 30 -12.70 5.29 -6.43
CA GLY A 30 -14.08 5.10 -6.01
C GLY A 30 -14.23 3.96 -4.99
N ILE A 31 -13.37 3.94 -3.97
CA ILE A 31 -13.36 2.93 -2.91
C ILE A 31 -13.71 3.63 -1.60
N SER A 32 -15.00 3.70 -1.28
CA SER A 32 -15.50 4.37 -0.07
C SER A 32 -14.91 3.79 1.22
N ASP A 33 -14.71 2.48 1.28
CA ASP A 33 -14.25 1.77 2.48
C ASP A 33 -12.71 1.60 2.56
N LEU A 34 -11.94 2.33 1.74
CA LEU A 34 -10.48 2.16 1.67
C LEU A 34 -9.78 2.40 3.01
N ALA A 35 -10.19 3.46 3.72
CA ALA A 35 -9.63 3.80 5.03
C ALA A 35 -9.84 2.68 6.04
N GLN A 36 -11.08 2.20 6.17
CA GLN A 36 -11.44 1.11 7.08
C GLN A 36 -10.65 -0.16 6.78
N ARG A 37 -10.52 -0.53 5.50
CA ARG A 37 -9.75 -1.70 5.06
C ARG A 37 -8.27 -1.59 5.41
N ILE A 38 -7.67 -0.42 5.21
CA ILE A 38 -6.28 -0.18 5.58
C ILE A 38 -6.10 -0.27 7.10
N GLU A 39 -7.03 0.25 7.89
CA GLU A 39 -6.97 0.14 9.35
C GLU A 39 -7.12 -1.30 9.85
N ASP A 40 -8.08 -2.05 9.30
CA ASP A 40 -8.24 -3.49 9.60
C ASP A 40 -6.99 -4.27 9.22
N PHE A 41 -6.45 -4.04 8.01
CA PHE A 41 -5.21 -4.66 7.57
C PHE A 41 -4.00 -4.23 8.39
N SER A 42 -3.96 -2.98 8.86
CA SER A 42 -2.87 -2.50 9.73
C SER A 42 -2.91 -3.16 11.10
N LYS A 43 -4.09 -3.53 11.62
CA LYS A 43 -4.24 -4.24 12.90
C LYS A 43 -3.87 -5.72 12.77
N ALA A 44 -4.17 -6.33 11.62
CA ALA A 44 -3.90 -7.74 11.35
C ALA A 44 -3.31 -7.91 9.94
N PRO A 45 -2.03 -7.53 9.72
CA PRO A 45 -1.42 -7.62 8.40
C PRO A 45 -1.18 -9.08 8.03
N THR A 46 -1.49 -9.43 6.78
CA THR A 46 -1.31 -10.79 6.26
C THR A 46 -0.18 -10.83 5.23
N GLN A 47 0.52 -11.96 5.16
CA GLN A 47 1.59 -12.18 4.18
C GLN A 47 1.09 -12.13 2.72
N GLU A 48 -0.12 -12.63 2.45
CA GLU A 48 -0.68 -12.58 1.10
C GLU A 48 -1.09 -11.16 0.69
N GLY A 49 -1.38 -10.29 1.66
CA GLY A 49 -1.99 -8.98 1.45
C GLY A 49 -3.50 -9.06 1.25
N GLU A 50 -4.15 -7.90 1.16
CA GLU A 50 -5.59 -7.77 0.88
C GLU A 50 -5.82 -7.14 -0.49
N ASN A 51 -6.64 -7.76 -1.34
CA ASN A 51 -7.00 -7.19 -2.64
C ASN A 51 -8.34 -6.46 -2.53
N ILE A 52 -8.35 -5.18 -2.87
CA ILE A 52 -9.52 -4.32 -2.84
C ILE A 52 -9.88 -3.92 -4.27
N LYS A 53 -11.12 -4.23 -4.68
CA LYS A 53 -11.63 -3.82 -5.98
C LYS A 53 -12.16 -2.39 -5.92
N GLY A 54 -11.71 -1.58 -6.88
CA GLY A 54 -12.26 -0.26 -7.14
C GLY A 54 -13.55 -0.27 -7.94
N LEU A 55 -14.08 0.93 -8.19
CA LEU A 55 -15.33 1.15 -8.94
C LEU A 55 -15.21 0.79 -10.43
N LYS A 56 -13.99 0.72 -10.98
CA LYS A 56 -13.69 0.34 -12.38
C LYS A 56 -12.96 -1.03 -12.45
N ARG A 57 -12.18 -1.26 -13.52
CA ARG A 57 -11.24 -2.39 -13.66
C ARG A 57 -9.96 -2.24 -12.83
N THR A 58 -9.94 -1.33 -11.86
CA THR A 58 -8.77 -1.07 -11.02
C THR A 58 -8.86 -1.93 -9.77
N THR A 59 -7.80 -2.67 -9.47
CA THR A 59 -7.66 -3.43 -8.22
C THR A 59 -6.41 -2.90 -7.54
N LEU A 60 -6.51 -2.60 -6.25
CA LEU A 60 -5.36 -2.29 -5.42
C LEU A 60 -5.12 -3.42 -4.44
N LYS A 61 -3.87 -3.63 -4.09
CA LYS A 61 -3.43 -4.64 -3.14
C LYS A 61 -2.76 -3.94 -1.97
N LEU A 62 -3.33 -4.13 -0.78
CA LEU A 62 -2.67 -3.80 0.47
C LEU A 62 -1.67 -4.91 0.79
N MET A 63 -0.44 -4.55 1.13
CA MET A 63 0.58 -5.52 1.50
C MET A 63 1.58 -4.89 2.47
N VAL A 64 2.25 -5.74 3.26
CA VAL A 64 3.41 -5.36 4.06
C VAL A 64 4.62 -6.04 3.44
N PRO A 65 5.54 -5.31 2.77
CA PRO A 65 6.66 -5.92 2.06
C PRO A 65 7.51 -6.84 2.94
N ASN A 66 7.74 -6.51 4.21
CA ASN A 66 8.52 -7.34 5.14
C ASN A 66 7.84 -8.67 5.50
N LEU A 67 6.53 -8.81 5.30
CA LEU A 67 5.85 -10.11 5.43
C LEU A 67 5.94 -10.95 4.15
N VAL A 68 6.07 -10.27 3.00
CA VAL A 68 6.04 -10.90 1.67
C VAL A 68 7.44 -11.36 1.26
N PHE A 69 8.44 -10.53 1.50
CA PHE A 69 9.83 -10.78 1.17
C PHE A 69 10.59 -11.25 2.41
N ARG A 70 11.55 -12.17 2.20
CA ARG A 70 12.40 -12.66 3.30
C ARG A 70 13.37 -11.60 3.81
N GLU A 71 13.78 -10.70 2.94
CA GLU A 71 14.74 -9.65 3.25
C GLU A 71 13.98 -8.34 3.47
N PRO A 72 14.37 -7.55 4.49
CA PRO A 72 13.67 -6.32 4.83
C PRO A 72 13.84 -5.27 3.73
N ILE A 73 12.76 -4.55 3.45
CA ILE A 73 12.74 -3.36 2.58
C ILE A 73 12.62 -2.13 3.47
N GLU A 74 13.19 -1.01 3.03
CA GLU A 74 13.04 0.28 3.69
C GLU A 74 11.55 0.63 3.85
N MET A 75 11.12 0.96 5.07
CA MET A 75 9.70 1.19 5.42
C MET A 75 8.78 -0.01 5.09
N GLY A 76 9.32 -1.21 4.87
CA GLY A 76 8.58 -2.42 4.50
C GLY A 76 7.76 -3.02 5.64
N GLU A 77 7.89 -2.49 6.86
CA GLU A 77 7.02 -2.80 8.01
C GLU A 77 5.67 -2.08 7.96
N ASN A 78 5.58 -1.00 7.17
CA ASN A 78 4.35 -0.25 7.00
C ASN A 78 3.39 -0.93 6.01
N VAL A 79 2.16 -0.42 5.93
CA VAL A 79 1.19 -0.83 4.92
C VAL A 79 1.52 -0.13 3.60
N TRP A 80 1.57 -0.90 2.52
CA TRP A 80 1.82 -0.42 1.17
C TRP A 80 0.60 -0.66 0.29
N ILE A 81 0.30 0.29 -0.58
CA ILE A 81 -0.71 0.15 -1.63
C ILE A 81 0.00 -0.13 -2.95
N TYR A 82 -0.27 -1.29 -3.51
CA TYR A 82 0.23 -1.72 -4.81
C TYR A 82 -0.91 -1.77 -5.85
N MET A 83 -0.75 -1.07 -6.97
CA MET A 83 -1.77 -1.00 -8.04
C MET A 83 -1.27 -1.61 -9.37
N GLY A 84 -0.21 -2.42 -9.32
CA GLY A 84 0.46 -2.96 -10.51
C GLY A 84 1.71 -2.15 -10.88
N GLU A 85 2.56 -2.74 -11.74
CA GLU A 85 3.87 -2.18 -12.13
C GLU A 85 3.78 -0.89 -12.96
N LEU A 86 2.60 -0.57 -13.49
CA LEU A 86 2.33 0.65 -14.27
C LEU A 86 2.02 1.87 -13.40
N CYS A 87 1.85 1.66 -12.09
CA CYS A 87 1.58 2.73 -11.13
C CYS A 87 2.61 2.67 -10.01
N PRO A 88 2.97 3.81 -9.40
CA PRO A 88 3.82 3.78 -8.24
C PRO A 88 3.13 3.03 -7.09
N ALA A 89 3.92 2.33 -6.28
CA ALA A 89 3.46 1.82 -5.00
C ALA A 89 3.47 2.95 -3.97
N TYR A 90 2.45 3.02 -3.12
CA TYR A 90 2.38 4.03 -2.07
C TYR A 90 2.75 3.40 -0.75
N CYS A 91 3.86 3.83 -0.17
CA CYS A 91 4.23 3.48 1.20
C CYS A 91 3.46 4.41 2.14
N LEU A 92 2.51 3.84 2.89
CA LEU A 92 1.71 4.59 3.85
C LEU A 92 2.46 4.66 5.16
N TYR A 93 2.99 5.83 5.49
CA TYR A 93 3.58 6.04 6.81
C TYR A 93 2.69 6.96 7.64
N THR A 94 2.74 6.75 8.95
CA THR A 94 2.19 7.72 9.91
C THR A 94 3.41 8.49 10.43
N PRO A 95 3.54 9.79 10.12
CA PRO A 95 4.58 10.58 10.78
C PRO A 95 4.33 10.50 12.28
N TRP A 96 5.37 10.12 13.03
CA TRP A 96 5.35 10.08 14.48
C TRP A 96 4.73 11.38 15.00
N GLU A 97 3.65 11.29 15.78
CA GLU A 97 3.13 12.45 16.51
C GLU A 97 4.29 13.02 17.32
N LYS A 98 4.58 14.31 17.11
CA LYS A 98 5.56 15.06 17.90
C LYS A 98 5.13 15.17 19.35
#